data_AF-A0A173XD44-F1
#
_entry.id   AF-A0A173XD44-F1
#
_cell.length_a   1.000
_cell.length_b   1.000
_cell.length_c   1.000
_cell.angle_alpha   90.00
_cell.angle_beta   90.00
_cell.angle_gamma   90.00
#
_symmetry.space_group_name_H-M   'P 1'
#
loop_
_entity.id
_entity.type
_entity.pdbx_description
1 polymer ?
#
loop_
_entity_poly.entity_id
_entity_poly.type
_entity_poly.pdbx_seq_one_letter_code
_entity_poly.pdbx_strand_id
1 'polypeptide(L)'
;MRNLHKALIAVFCSGVFITGIGTGISFSEFSSFAYSGRTMIGDVKMTTENLDYSFQLQEEQKLRIYGNYYFHRHSADSTEILPDETVPENTIRFQITYNVKAVAPYLRYSDKESDDPYVGIEFDYLLDDMELFMAGKDQLLEDIRNRQIGSYDTVSVERIRIFVNPASIDLVTMD
;
A
#
# COMPACT_ATOMS: atom_id res chain seq x y z
N MET A 1 2.38 48.06 -46.62
CA MET A 1 1.61 46.79 -46.53
C MET A 1 2.46 45.55 -46.85
N ARG A 2 3.04 45.38 -48.05
CA ARG A 2 3.75 44.14 -48.46
C ARG A 2 4.97 43.72 -47.61
N ASN A 3 5.79 44.68 -47.17
CA ASN A 3 6.98 44.39 -46.36
C ASN A 3 6.62 44.00 -44.91
N LEU A 4 5.52 44.56 -44.38
CA LEU A 4 5.01 44.24 -43.05
C LEU A 4 4.45 42.80 -42.98
N HIS A 5 3.75 42.36 -44.03
CA HIS A 5 3.25 40.98 -44.14
C HIS A 5 4.39 39.96 -44.22
N LYS A 6 5.46 40.26 -44.98
CA LYS A 6 6.66 39.41 -45.04
C LYS A 6 7.34 39.27 -43.68
N ALA A 7 7.43 40.37 -42.92
CA ALA A 7 8.00 40.35 -41.57
C ALA A 7 7.14 39.52 -40.60
N LEU A 8 5.81 39.66 -40.65
CA LEU A 8 4.89 38.89 -39.81
C LEU A 8 4.93 37.38 -40.09
N ILE A 9 4.98 36.98 -41.37
CA ILE A 9 5.12 35.57 -41.76
C ILE A 9 6.46 35.01 -41.25
N ALA A 10 7.55 35.77 -41.38
CA ALA A 10 8.85 35.33 -40.89
C ALA A 10 8.82 35.08 -39.37
N VAL A 11 8.26 36.02 -38.59
CA VAL A 11 8.12 35.87 -37.14
C VAL A 11 7.26 34.66 -36.77
N PHE A 12 6.14 34.45 -37.47
CA PHE A 12 5.26 33.29 -37.26
C PHE A 12 6.00 31.97 -37.54
N CYS A 13 6.66 31.86 -38.69
CA CYS A 13 7.41 30.65 -39.06
C CYS A 13 8.58 30.38 -38.11
N SER A 14 9.30 31.41 -37.66
CA SER A 14 10.35 31.27 -36.65
C SER A 14 9.80 30.75 -35.32
N GLY A 15 8.65 31.26 -34.89
CA GLY A 15 7.96 30.79 -33.68
C GLY A 15 7.59 29.30 -33.79
N VAL A 16 6.96 28.89 -34.89
CA VAL A 16 6.59 27.48 -35.14
C VAL A 16 7.81 26.57 -35.21
N PHE A 17 8.92 27.06 -35.77
CA PHE A 17 10.15 26.28 -35.88
C PHE A 17 10.82 26.07 -34.51
N ILE A 18 10.89 27.11 -33.68
CA ILE A 18 11.46 27.03 -32.33
C ILE A 18 10.62 26.10 -31.46
N THR A 19 9.29 26.17 -31.54
CA THR A 19 8.41 25.26 -30.79
C THR A 19 8.54 23.82 -31.29
N GLY A 20 8.69 23.61 -32.59
CA GLY A 20 8.93 22.29 -33.19
C GLY A 20 10.23 21.65 -32.70
N ILE A 21 11.33 22.42 -32.68
CA ILE A 21 12.62 21.96 -32.14
C ILE A 21 12.50 21.66 -30.64
N GLY A 22 11.92 22.57 -29.87
CA GLY A 22 11.74 22.37 -28.42
C GLY A 22 10.93 21.11 -28.12
N THR A 23 9.83 20.91 -28.85
CA THR A 23 8.98 19.70 -28.70
C THR A 23 9.76 18.44 -29.06
N GLY A 24 10.52 18.45 -30.16
CA GLY A 24 11.34 17.31 -30.58
C GLY A 24 12.42 16.94 -29.56
N ILE A 25 13.12 17.93 -29.01
CA ILE A 25 14.13 17.73 -27.96
C ILE A 25 13.47 17.13 -26.72
N SER A 26 12.40 17.74 -26.20
CA SER A 26 11.69 17.24 -25.02
C SER A 26 11.18 15.81 -25.21
N PHE A 27 10.64 15.49 -26.39
CA PHE A 27 10.17 14.15 -26.70
C PHE A 27 11.33 13.14 -26.73
N SER A 28 12.45 13.48 -27.36
CA SER A 28 13.67 12.64 -27.35
C SER A 28 14.24 12.45 -25.94
N GLU A 29 14.13 13.49 -25.10
CA GLU A 29 14.62 13.42 -23.74
C GLU A 29 13.80 12.46 -22.89
N PHE A 30 12.48 12.64 -22.90
CA PHE A 30 11.58 11.81 -22.12
C PHE A 30 11.53 10.36 -22.62
N SER A 31 11.51 10.14 -23.94
CA SER A 31 11.46 8.80 -24.54
C SER A 31 12.72 7.95 -24.29
N SER A 32 13.84 8.59 -23.91
CA SER A 32 15.08 7.88 -23.60
C SER A 32 15.16 7.36 -22.16
N PHE A 33 14.15 7.62 -21.34
CA PHE A 33 14.15 7.12 -19.96
C PHE A 33 13.94 5.61 -19.91
N ALA A 34 14.70 4.93 -19.05
CA ALA A 34 14.56 3.50 -18.78
C ALA A 34 13.93 3.25 -17.41
N TYR A 35 13.29 2.09 -17.24
CA TYR A 35 12.80 1.67 -15.91
C TYR A 35 13.95 1.10 -15.07
N SER A 36 14.22 1.64 -13.87
CA SER A 36 15.32 1.19 -12.99
C SER A 36 14.93 0.03 -12.05
N GLY A 37 13.66 -0.35 -11.99
CA GLY A 37 13.18 -1.38 -11.06
C GLY A 37 12.51 -0.79 -9.83
N ARG A 38 12.49 -1.57 -8.74
CA ARG A 38 11.88 -1.20 -7.46
C ARG A 38 12.94 -0.95 -6.41
N THR A 39 12.81 0.15 -5.69
CA THR A 39 13.67 0.54 -4.57
C THR A 39 12.82 0.70 -3.32
N MET A 40 13.25 0.09 -2.22
CA MET A 40 12.59 0.29 -0.93
C MET A 40 13.08 1.59 -0.29
N ILE A 41 12.17 2.45 0.13
CA ILE A 41 12.46 3.74 0.75
C ILE A 41 11.84 3.82 2.15
N GLY A 42 12.44 4.66 2.99
CA GLY A 42 12.04 4.85 4.38
C GLY A 42 12.70 3.88 5.36
N ASP A 43 12.59 4.19 6.65
CA ASP A 43 13.13 3.36 7.72
C ASP A 43 12.29 2.09 7.88
N VAL A 44 12.98 0.95 8.05
CA VAL A 44 12.34 -0.35 8.28
C VAL A 44 12.72 -0.86 9.65
N LYS A 45 11.72 -0.99 10.52
CA LYS A 45 11.83 -1.70 11.80
C LYS A 45 10.68 -2.70 11.90
N MET A 46 10.94 -3.92 11.46
CA MET A 46 9.96 -5.00 11.52
C MET A 46 9.76 -5.50 12.95
N THR A 47 8.51 -5.73 13.32
CA THR A 47 8.12 -6.42 14.55
C THR A 47 7.04 -7.44 14.27
N THR A 48 6.89 -8.42 15.16
CA THR A 48 5.74 -9.32 15.17
C THR A 48 4.92 -9.07 16.44
N GLU A 49 3.62 -8.90 16.28
CA GLU A 49 2.67 -8.64 17.38
C GLU A 49 1.44 -9.53 17.24
N ASN A 50 0.86 -9.91 18.39
CA ASN A 50 -0.39 -10.65 18.46
C ASN A 50 -1.49 -9.72 18.98
N LEU A 51 -2.59 -9.63 18.24
CA LEU A 51 -3.82 -8.94 18.65
C LEU A 51 -4.92 -9.99 18.84
N ASP A 52 -5.40 -10.14 20.07
CA ASP A 52 -6.39 -11.13 20.43
C ASP A 52 -7.77 -10.47 20.57
N TYR A 53 -8.79 -11.08 19.97
CA TYR A 53 -10.19 -10.69 20.07
C TYR A 53 -11.03 -11.83 20.65
N SER A 54 -11.55 -11.64 21.85
CA SER A 54 -12.48 -12.59 22.47
C SER A 54 -13.93 -12.22 22.16
N PHE A 55 -14.73 -13.21 21.78
CA PHE A 55 -16.11 -13.01 21.34
C PHE A 55 -17.10 -13.85 22.15
N GLN A 56 -18.34 -13.38 22.20
CA GLN A 56 -19.50 -14.12 22.72
C GLN A 56 -20.59 -14.00 21.68
N LEU A 57 -21.03 -15.14 21.13
CA LEU A 57 -22.03 -15.21 20.07
C LEU A 57 -23.37 -15.64 20.66
N GLN A 58 -24.46 -15.15 20.07
CA GLN A 58 -25.80 -15.68 20.33
C GLN A 58 -25.94 -17.09 19.71
N GLU A 59 -26.95 -17.86 20.13
CA GLU A 59 -27.20 -19.18 19.54
C GLU A 59 -27.35 -19.07 18.02
N GLU A 60 -26.73 -20.00 17.28
CA GLU A 60 -26.72 -20.09 15.80
C GLU A 60 -25.94 -18.99 15.04
N GLN A 61 -25.38 -18.00 15.73
CA GLN A 61 -24.60 -16.92 15.12
C GLN A 61 -23.14 -17.36 14.85
N LYS A 62 -22.54 -16.82 13.79
CA LYS A 62 -21.11 -16.98 13.48
C LYS A 62 -20.40 -15.62 13.45
N LEU A 63 -19.14 -15.61 13.86
CA LEU A 63 -18.28 -14.42 13.77
C LEU A 63 -17.63 -14.34 12.39
N ARG A 64 -17.82 -13.22 11.71
CA ARG A 64 -17.22 -12.95 10.41
C ARG A 64 -15.84 -12.31 10.55
N ILE A 65 -14.83 -12.91 9.96
CA ILE A 65 -13.50 -12.29 9.83
C ILE A 65 -13.51 -11.44 8.57
N TYR A 66 -13.47 -10.12 8.78
CA TYR A 66 -13.39 -9.15 7.70
C TYR A 66 -11.95 -8.96 7.21
N GLY A 67 -11.71 -9.25 5.93
CA GLY A 67 -10.45 -8.97 5.26
C GLY A 67 -10.47 -7.65 4.48
N ASN A 68 -9.66 -6.66 4.87
CA ASN A 68 -9.45 -5.46 4.06
C ASN A 68 -8.54 -5.77 2.83
N TYR A 69 -8.41 -4.84 1.88
CA TYR A 69 -7.46 -4.89 0.76
C TYR A 69 -6.02 -5.27 1.19
N TYR A 70 -5.55 -4.77 2.34
CA TYR A 70 -4.24 -5.12 2.92
C TYR A 70 -4.14 -6.57 3.36
N PHE A 71 -5.22 -7.14 3.87
CA PHE A 71 -5.30 -8.53 4.28
C PHE A 71 -5.08 -9.47 3.08
N HIS A 72 -5.73 -9.18 1.95
CA HIS A 72 -5.64 -10.00 0.73
C HIS A 72 -4.31 -9.85 -0.03
N ARG A 73 -3.63 -8.70 0.12
CA ARG A 73 -2.37 -8.42 -0.58
C ARG A 73 -1.12 -8.90 0.17
N HIS A 74 -1.20 -9.05 1.49
CA HIS A 74 -0.07 -9.37 2.36
C HIS A 74 -0.24 -10.69 3.16
N SER A 75 -1.30 -11.45 2.91
CA SER A 75 -1.35 -12.87 3.25
C SER A 75 -0.47 -13.63 2.24
N ALA A 76 0.80 -13.84 2.60
CA ALA A 76 1.78 -14.47 1.71
C ALA A 76 1.39 -15.88 1.25
N ASP A 77 0.53 -16.56 2.00
CA ASP A 77 -0.10 -17.84 1.67
C ASP A 77 -1.50 -17.80 2.28
N SER A 78 -2.48 -18.30 1.51
CA SER A 78 -3.93 -18.37 1.73
C SER A 78 -4.54 -17.74 2.99
N THR A 79 -5.64 -17.05 2.73
CA THR A 79 -6.83 -16.86 3.57
C THR A 79 -7.24 -18.18 4.26
N GLU A 80 -6.43 -18.71 5.18
CA GLU A 80 -6.67 -19.92 5.95
C GLU A 80 -6.55 -19.60 7.43
N ILE A 81 -7.64 -19.86 8.16
CA ILE A 81 -7.67 -19.79 9.61
C ILE A 81 -6.88 -20.99 10.12
N LEU A 82 -5.78 -20.73 10.83
CA LEU A 82 -4.91 -21.78 11.34
C LEU A 82 -5.41 -22.26 12.71
N PRO A 83 -5.67 -23.56 12.90
CA PRO A 83 -6.03 -24.10 14.22
C PRO A 83 -4.82 -24.04 15.16
N ASP A 84 -5.03 -23.52 16.37
CA ASP A 84 -4.00 -23.45 17.42
C ASP A 84 -4.62 -23.63 18.82
N GLU A 85 -4.29 -24.72 19.50
CA GLU A 85 -4.78 -25.05 20.85
C GLU A 85 -4.29 -24.07 21.93
N THR A 86 -3.24 -23.29 21.66
CA THR A 86 -2.72 -22.28 22.59
C THR A 86 -3.54 -21.00 22.62
N VAL A 87 -4.42 -20.80 21.63
CA VAL A 87 -5.38 -19.71 21.60
C VAL A 87 -6.56 -20.09 22.50
N PRO A 88 -7.02 -19.23 23.42
CA PRO A 88 -8.20 -19.52 24.23
C PRO A 88 -9.44 -19.80 23.36
N GLU A 89 -10.37 -20.61 23.87
CA GLU A 89 -11.68 -20.78 23.24
C GLU A 89 -12.35 -19.42 23.03
N ASN A 90 -13.14 -19.32 21.96
CA ASN A 90 -13.87 -18.12 21.56
C ASN A 90 -12.96 -16.89 21.40
N THR A 91 -11.73 -17.10 20.96
CA THR A 91 -10.76 -16.03 20.71
C THR A 91 -10.14 -16.18 19.32
N ILE A 92 -10.03 -15.07 18.60
CA ILE A 92 -9.27 -14.96 17.35
C ILE A 92 -7.97 -14.23 17.63
N ARG A 93 -6.84 -14.84 17.26
CA ARG A 93 -5.52 -14.22 17.34
C ARG A 93 -5.04 -13.80 15.96
N PHE A 94 -4.87 -12.51 15.76
CA PHE A 94 -4.19 -11.96 14.60
C PHE A 94 -2.71 -11.85 14.94
N GLN A 95 -1.84 -12.52 14.20
CA GLN A 95 -0.39 -12.35 14.29
C GLN A 95 0.09 -11.56 13.08
N ILE A 96 0.65 -10.38 13.32
CA ILE A 96 1.04 -9.44 12.28
C ILE A 96 2.53 -9.24 12.34
N THR A 97 3.20 -9.35 11.20
CA THR A 97 4.58 -8.89 11.01
C THR A 97 4.56 -7.61 10.17
N TYR A 98 4.92 -6.47 10.77
CA TYR A 98 4.77 -5.14 10.19
C TYR A 98 5.93 -4.20 10.55
N ASN A 99 6.06 -3.12 9.80
CA ASN A 99 7.02 -2.06 10.06
C ASN A 99 6.43 -1.03 11.03
N VAL A 100 6.92 -0.97 12.27
CA VAL A 100 6.42 -0.04 13.31
C VAL A 100 6.66 1.43 12.99
N LYS A 101 7.52 1.72 12.01
CA LYS A 101 7.73 3.08 11.50
C LYS A 101 6.71 3.46 10.44
N ALA A 102 6.05 2.48 9.83
CA ALA A 102 5.14 2.70 8.71
C ALA A 102 3.67 2.74 9.13
N VAL A 103 3.26 1.76 9.95
CA VAL A 103 1.86 1.55 10.30
C VAL A 103 1.69 1.12 11.76
N ALA A 104 0.50 1.37 12.32
CA ALA A 104 0.05 0.78 13.58
C ALA A 104 -1.18 -0.11 13.32
N PRO A 105 -1.10 -1.43 13.57
CA PRO A 105 -2.25 -2.32 13.42
C PRO A 105 -3.25 -2.12 14.56
N TYR A 106 -4.53 -2.21 14.25
CA TYR A 106 -5.59 -2.26 15.23
C TYR A 106 -6.74 -3.15 14.76
N LEU A 107 -7.54 -3.62 15.73
CA LEU A 107 -8.73 -4.42 15.44
C LEU A 107 -9.93 -3.50 15.23
N ARG A 108 -10.66 -3.73 14.14
CA ARG A 108 -11.97 -3.14 13.88
C ARG A 108 -13.02 -4.23 14.00
N TYR A 109 -14.03 -4.01 14.82
CA TYR A 109 -15.07 -4.99 15.08
C TYR A 109 -16.44 -4.32 15.16
N SER A 110 -17.49 -5.12 14.96
CA SER A 110 -18.88 -4.71 15.15
C SER A 110 -19.22 -4.51 16.64
N ASP A 111 -20.34 -3.85 16.90
CA ASP A 111 -20.93 -3.85 18.24
C ASP A 111 -21.28 -5.27 18.70
N LYS A 112 -21.26 -5.49 20.03
CA LYS A 112 -21.48 -6.81 20.64
C LYS A 112 -22.89 -7.37 20.44
N GLU A 113 -23.85 -6.51 20.15
CA GLU A 113 -25.26 -6.85 19.92
C GLU A 113 -25.60 -6.84 18.43
N SER A 114 -24.60 -6.83 17.55
CA SER A 114 -24.83 -6.85 16.10
C SER A 114 -25.39 -8.19 15.64
N ASP A 115 -26.37 -8.15 14.74
CA ASP A 115 -26.91 -9.33 14.08
C ASP A 115 -25.87 -10.00 13.14
N ASP A 116 -24.90 -9.23 12.62
CA ASP A 116 -23.76 -9.70 11.80
C ASP A 116 -22.43 -9.30 12.45
N PRO A 117 -21.97 -10.06 13.45
CA PRO A 117 -20.78 -9.70 14.21
C PRO A 117 -19.55 -9.96 13.35
N TYR A 118 -18.64 -8.97 13.32
CA TYR A 118 -17.39 -9.09 12.60
C TYR A 118 -16.19 -8.60 13.40
N VAL A 119 -15.02 -9.13 13.05
CA VAL A 119 -13.72 -8.58 13.45
C VAL A 119 -12.78 -8.61 12.25
N GLY A 120 -12.02 -7.55 12.08
CA GLY A 120 -11.01 -7.44 11.04
C GLY A 120 -9.81 -6.66 11.55
N ILE A 121 -8.75 -6.68 10.75
CA ILE A 121 -7.54 -5.91 11.02
C ILE A 121 -7.42 -4.72 10.08
N GLU A 122 -7.14 -3.57 10.67
CA GLU A 122 -6.86 -2.32 9.97
C GLU A 122 -5.53 -1.73 10.43
N PHE A 123 -5.08 -0.70 9.73
CA PHE A 123 -3.76 -0.10 9.91
C PHE A 123 -3.85 1.42 9.82
N ASP A 124 -3.39 2.11 10.86
CA ASP A 124 -3.15 3.54 10.82
C ASP A 124 -1.81 3.81 10.13
N TYR A 125 -1.80 4.76 9.19
CA TYR A 125 -0.56 5.21 8.54
C TYR A 125 0.16 6.20 9.45
N LEU A 126 1.42 5.89 9.75
CA LEU A 126 2.26 6.73 10.62
C LEU A 126 3.27 7.57 9.85
N LEU A 127 3.49 7.27 8.56
CA LEU A 127 4.47 7.99 7.74
C LEU A 127 3.94 9.36 7.35
N ASP A 128 4.80 10.36 7.52
CA ASP A 128 4.63 11.67 6.90
C ASP A 128 5.08 11.62 5.44
N ASP A 129 4.22 12.08 4.53
CA ASP A 129 4.48 12.04 3.08
C ASP A 129 5.76 12.80 2.69
N MET A 130 6.07 13.89 3.40
CA MET A 130 7.29 14.67 3.13
C MET A 130 8.52 13.98 3.69
N GLU A 131 8.46 13.37 4.87
CA GLU A 131 9.54 12.54 5.41
C GLU A 131 9.88 11.40 4.45
N LEU A 132 8.86 10.69 3.97
CA LEU A 132 9.03 9.60 3.02
C LEU A 132 9.62 10.07 1.69
N PHE A 133 9.12 11.18 1.14
CA PHE A 133 9.68 11.79 -0.06
C PHE A 133 11.16 12.12 0.15
N MET A 134 11.50 12.74 1.27
CA MET A 134 12.87 13.13 1.58
C MET A 134 13.80 11.92 1.75
N ALA A 135 13.29 10.79 2.25
CA ALA A 135 14.03 9.52 2.32
C ALA A 135 14.36 8.94 0.94
N GLY A 136 13.47 9.08 -0.05
CA GLY A 136 13.68 8.62 -1.43
C GLY A 136 14.33 9.64 -2.37
N LYS A 137 14.40 10.92 -1.97
CA LYS A 137 14.75 12.05 -2.83
C LYS A 137 16.11 11.90 -3.51
N ASP A 138 17.13 11.48 -2.79
CA ASP A 138 18.48 11.41 -3.36
C ASP A 138 18.56 10.32 -4.45
N GLN A 139 17.93 9.16 -4.24
CA GLN A 139 17.81 8.11 -5.26
C GLN A 139 16.98 8.58 -6.45
N LEU A 140 15.87 9.27 -6.22
CA LEU A 140 15.04 9.83 -7.31
C LEU A 140 15.86 10.80 -8.18
N LEU A 141 16.66 11.67 -7.56
CA LEU A 141 17.50 12.62 -8.28
C LEU A 141 18.65 11.93 -9.04
N GLU A 142 19.20 10.85 -8.50
CA GLU A 142 20.20 10.03 -9.17
C GLU A 142 19.62 9.31 -10.38
N ASP A 143 18.44 8.68 -10.24
CA ASP A 143 17.75 8.02 -11.34
C ASP A 143 17.42 9.01 -12.45
N ILE A 144 16.89 10.20 -12.13
CA ILE A 144 16.62 11.25 -13.12
C ILE A 144 17.90 11.68 -13.85
N ARG A 145 19.02 11.85 -13.13
CA ARG A 145 20.32 12.18 -13.73
C ARG A 145 20.77 11.10 -14.72
N ASN A 146 20.49 9.84 -14.41
CA ASN A 146 20.84 8.68 -15.22
C ASN A 146 19.78 8.33 -16.28
N ARG A 147 18.75 9.18 -16.45
CA ARG A 147 17.63 8.97 -17.39
C ARG A 147 16.88 7.67 -17.05
N GLN A 148 16.60 7.49 -15.77
CA GLN A 148 15.87 6.35 -15.24
C GLN A 148 14.67 6.81 -14.41
N ILE A 149 13.62 6.00 -14.38
CA ILE A 149 12.47 6.15 -13.49
C ILE A 149 12.25 4.80 -12.81
N GLY A 150 12.24 4.77 -11.49
CA GLY A 150 11.95 3.58 -10.70
C GLY A 150 10.59 3.64 -10.03
N SER A 151 10.20 2.52 -9.44
CA SER A 151 9.17 2.48 -8.39
C SER A 151 9.85 2.60 -7.03
N TYR A 152 9.30 3.44 -6.16
CA TYR A 152 9.81 3.68 -4.81
C TYR A 152 8.76 3.21 -3.82
N ASP A 153 8.98 2.03 -3.26
CA ASP A 153 8.01 1.31 -2.43
C ASP A 153 8.37 1.42 -0.95
N THR A 154 7.39 1.30 -0.07
CA THR A 154 7.58 1.20 1.39
C THR A 154 7.25 -0.19 1.89
N VAL A 155 8.01 -0.68 2.88
CA VAL A 155 7.59 -1.86 3.64
C VAL A 155 6.65 -1.42 4.74
N SER A 156 5.37 -1.78 4.64
CA SER A 156 4.36 -1.49 5.67
C SER A 156 3.96 -2.76 6.43
N VAL A 157 3.46 -3.77 5.72
CA VAL A 157 3.05 -5.07 6.27
C VAL A 157 3.75 -6.17 5.49
N GLU A 158 4.36 -7.11 6.20
CA GLU A 158 5.00 -8.28 5.57
C GLU A 158 4.07 -9.48 5.59
N ARG A 159 3.41 -9.74 6.71
CA ARG A 159 2.59 -10.95 6.87
C ARG A 159 1.49 -10.78 7.92
N ILE A 160 0.32 -11.36 7.64
CA ILE A 160 -0.77 -11.52 8.60
C ILE A 160 -1.11 -13.02 8.68
N ARG A 161 -1.29 -13.55 9.88
CA ARG A 161 -1.79 -14.91 10.15
C ARG A 161 -2.92 -14.85 11.15
N ILE A 162 -3.91 -15.71 10.98
CA ILE A 162 -5.05 -15.81 11.89
C ILE A 162 -5.03 -17.18 12.54
N PHE A 163 -5.10 -17.19 13.86
CA PHE A 163 -5.17 -18.39 14.66
C PHE A 163 -6.49 -18.44 15.45
N VAL A 164 -7.12 -19.60 15.49
CA VAL A 164 -8.36 -19.85 16.26
C VAL A 164 -8.23 -21.20 16.96
N ASN A 165 -8.80 -21.29 18.16
CA ASN A 165 -8.88 -22.58 18.86
C ASN A 165 -9.68 -23.61 18.03
N PRO A 166 -9.21 -24.86 17.87
CA PRO A 166 -9.96 -25.89 17.15
C PRO A 166 -11.40 -26.09 17.63
N ALA A 167 -11.68 -25.91 18.93
CA ALA A 167 -13.02 -26.03 19.50
C ALA A 167 -13.98 -24.90 19.06
N SER A 168 -13.46 -23.78 18.58
CA SER A 168 -14.26 -22.61 18.17
C SER A 168 -14.19 -22.32 16.67
N ILE A 169 -13.48 -23.14 15.89
CA ILE A 169 -13.24 -22.87 14.46
C ILE A 169 -14.55 -22.84 13.65
N ASP A 170 -15.51 -23.71 13.98
CA ASP A 170 -16.81 -23.79 13.29
C ASP A 170 -17.72 -22.57 13.54
N LEU A 171 -17.39 -21.77 14.57
CA LEU A 171 -18.09 -20.54 14.94
C LEU A 171 -17.62 -19.32 14.14
N VAL A 172 -16.59 -19.48 13.31
CA VAL A 172 -15.94 -18.38 12.60
C VAL A 172 -16.03 -18.62 11.09
N THR A 173 -16.27 -17.57 10.33
CA THR A 173 -16.27 -17.60 8.87
C THR A 173 -15.40 -16.48 8.32
N MET A 174 -14.70 -16.72 7.24
CA MET A 174 -13.92 -15.69 6.55
C MET A 174 -14.67 -15.22 5.29
N ASP A 175 -14.62 -13.92 5.03
CA ASP A 175 -15.12 -13.31 3.79
C ASP A 175 -14.37 -13.77 2.54
#